data_AF-A0A3D0N1R1-F1
#
_entry.id   AF-A0A3D0N1R1-F1
#
_cell.length_a   1.000
_cell.length_b   1.000
_cell.length_c   1.000
_cell.angle_alpha   90.00
_cell.angle_beta   90.00
_cell.angle_gamma   90.00
#
_symmetry.space_group_name_H-M   'P 1'
#
loop_
_entity.id
_entity.type
_entity.pdbx_description
1 polymer ?
#
loop_
_entity_poly.entity_id
_entity_poly.type
_entity_poly.pdbx_seq_one_letter_code
_entity_poly.pdbx_strand_id
1 'polypeptide(L)'
;MLQNYLIQHINSETEKIKNFIINDTDDLQKSSLSKYVKDYIYYKVNDDEYSFDDINLLIEDAVKLKFNFTIRPCWTIKRFVFGEKESVPSHILLSKLKLFPYYKYYTETIEQYISENNLLIVMSSHIEDLLHQINTVLIEKLENNITTEKIKNFFIQVLKLKYTSEHTINLDSSVDFSIVTNFINDKGYSK
;
A
#
# COMPACT_ATOMS: atom_id res chain seq x y z
N MET A 1 3.27 -15.25 12.21
CA MET A 1 4.41 -14.91 11.31
C MET A 1 4.27 -13.49 10.74
N LEU A 2 3.21 -13.15 10.00
CA LEU A 2 3.00 -11.80 9.44
C LEU A 2 2.91 -10.67 10.49
N GLN A 3 2.26 -10.92 11.63
CA GLN A 3 2.20 -9.95 12.73
C GLN A 3 3.58 -9.62 13.31
N ASN A 4 4.49 -10.61 13.39
CA ASN A 4 5.86 -10.38 13.86
C ASN A 4 6.64 -9.52 12.85
N TYR A 5 6.45 -9.76 11.54
CA TYR A 5 7.04 -8.91 10.50
C TYR A 5 6.52 -7.47 10.58
N LEU A 6 5.22 -7.29 10.77
CA LEU A 6 4.63 -5.96 10.96
C LEU A 6 5.28 -5.22 12.14
N ILE A 7 5.35 -5.87 13.30
CA ILE A 7 5.96 -5.30 14.52
C ILE A 7 7.44 -4.98 14.28
N GLN A 8 8.20 -5.86 13.63
CA GLN A 8 9.60 -5.62 13.29
C GLN A 8 9.77 -4.39 12.39
N HIS A 9 8.91 -4.20 11.40
CA HIS A 9 8.94 -3.03 10.52
C HIS A 9 8.57 -1.73 11.24
N ILE A 10 7.56 -1.76 12.12
CA ILE A 10 7.21 -0.60 12.96
C ILE A 10 8.41 -0.22 13.83
N ASN A 11 8.94 -1.18 14.59
CA ASN A 11 10.09 -0.95 15.47
C ASN A 11 11.31 -0.44 14.68
N SER A 12 11.55 -0.97 13.48
CA SER A 12 12.65 -0.52 12.62
C SER A 12 12.49 0.93 12.16
N GLU A 13 11.27 1.42 11.92
CA GLU A 13 11.03 2.83 11.58
C GLU A 13 11.05 3.71 12.83
N THR A 14 10.53 3.25 13.96
CA THR A 14 10.57 4.00 15.23
C THR A 14 12.00 4.18 15.74
N GLU A 15 12.85 3.15 15.68
CA GLU A 15 14.25 3.26 16.15
C GLU A 15 15.07 4.28 15.32
N LYS A 16 14.71 4.53 14.06
CA LYS A 16 15.37 5.54 13.20
C LYS A 16 15.26 6.96 13.75
N ILE A 17 14.22 7.25 14.53
CA ILE A 17 13.97 8.57 15.11
C ILE A 17 14.14 8.61 16.62
N LYS A 18 14.61 7.53 17.25
CA LYS A 18 14.73 7.43 18.71
C LYS A 18 15.54 8.55 19.36
N ASN A 19 16.54 9.08 18.64
CA ASN A 19 17.40 10.17 19.08
C ASN A 19 17.15 11.46 18.27
N PHE A 20 16.03 11.57 17.57
CA PHE A 20 15.69 12.68 16.68
C PHE A 20 14.24 13.08 16.88
N ILE A 21 14.02 14.27 17.42
CA ILE A 21 12.67 14.80 17.64
C ILE A 21 12.18 15.42 16.32
N ILE A 22 10.96 15.08 15.92
CA ILE A 22 10.30 15.64 14.74
C ILE A 22 9.21 16.59 15.23
N ASN A 23 9.39 17.90 15.05
CA ASN A 23 8.38 18.89 15.44
C ASN A 23 7.64 19.48 14.24
N ASP A 24 8.24 19.40 13.05
CA ASP A 24 7.71 20.00 11.84
C ASP A 24 8.08 19.19 10.57
N THR A 25 7.67 19.74 9.43
CA THR A 25 7.92 19.13 8.11
C THR A 25 9.39 19.16 7.70
N ASP A 26 10.18 20.12 8.18
CA ASP A 26 11.61 20.22 7.88
C ASP A 26 12.39 19.14 8.65
N ASP A 27 12.06 18.94 9.92
CA ASP A 27 12.59 17.85 10.73
C ASP A 27 12.22 16.50 10.12
N LEU A 28 10.96 16.32 9.70
CA LEU A 28 10.49 15.11 9.03
C LEU A 28 11.33 14.83 7.78
N GLN A 29 11.60 15.84 6.96
CA GLN A 29 12.40 15.70 5.75
C GLN A 29 13.83 15.26 6.05
N LYS A 30 14.44 15.81 7.12
CA LYS A 30 15.81 15.48 7.56
C LYS A 30 15.92 14.13 8.29
N SER A 31 14.81 13.61 8.82
CA SER A 31 14.79 12.32 9.53
C SER A 31 15.29 11.16 8.66
N SER A 32 15.70 10.06 9.30
CA SER A 32 16.13 8.86 8.59
C SER A 32 14.98 7.91 8.22
N LEU A 33 13.73 8.30 8.49
CA LEU A 33 12.52 7.55 8.13
C LEU A 33 12.50 7.21 6.63
N SER A 34 11.87 6.09 6.30
CA SER A 34 11.69 5.73 4.89
C SER A 34 10.86 6.77 4.15
N LYS A 35 11.12 6.93 2.85
CA LYS A 35 10.36 7.85 1.98
C LYS A 35 8.85 7.64 2.12
N TYR A 36 8.41 6.39 2.10
CA TYR A 36 6.99 6.05 2.24
C TYR A 36 6.37 6.58 3.55
N VAL A 37 7.07 6.39 4.68
CA VAL A 37 6.58 6.84 5.99
C VAL A 37 6.52 8.36 6.03
N LYS A 38 7.52 9.05 5.47
CA LYS A 38 7.51 10.51 5.33
C LYS A 38 6.33 11.00 4.48
N ASP A 39 6.11 10.40 3.31
CA ASP A 39 5.01 10.76 2.41
C ASP A 39 3.64 10.58 3.11
N TYR A 40 3.49 9.52 3.92
CA TYR A 40 2.28 9.27 4.71
C TYR A 40 2.09 10.32 5.82
N ILE A 41 3.11 10.59 6.62
CA ILE A 41 3.06 11.59 7.69
C ILE A 41 2.73 12.96 7.11
N TYR A 42 3.39 13.34 6.01
CA TYR A 42 3.15 14.59 5.31
C TYR A 42 1.70 14.69 4.83
N TYR A 43 1.14 13.61 4.28
CA TYR A 43 -0.27 13.57 3.92
C TYR A 43 -1.18 13.80 5.15
N LYS A 44 -0.96 13.08 6.25
CA LYS A 44 -1.83 13.13 7.43
C LYS A 44 -1.82 14.45 8.18
N VAL A 45 -0.64 15.07 8.29
CA VAL A 45 -0.51 16.37 8.97
C VAL A 45 -1.13 17.48 8.12
N ASN A 46 -1.01 17.44 6.79
CA ASN A 46 -1.63 18.45 5.91
C ASN A 46 -3.13 18.26 5.70
N ASP A 47 -3.69 17.08 5.99
CA ASP A 47 -5.14 16.83 6.01
C ASP A 47 -5.76 17.25 7.37
N ASP A 48 -4.99 17.91 8.24
CA ASP A 48 -5.32 18.37 9.61
C ASP A 48 -5.86 17.25 10.52
N GLU A 49 -5.61 15.98 10.18
CA GLU A 49 -6.09 14.83 10.97
C GLU A 49 -5.18 14.56 12.19
N TYR A 50 -3.90 14.97 12.13
CA TYR A 50 -2.89 14.64 13.14
C TYR A 50 -1.84 15.74 13.33
N SER A 51 -1.19 15.71 14.50
CA SER A 51 -0.03 16.56 14.82
C SER A 51 1.27 15.74 14.84
N PHE A 52 2.41 16.44 14.86
CA PHE A 52 3.72 15.77 15.01
C PHE A 52 3.93 15.14 16.40
N ASP A 53 3.14 15.51 17.42
CA ASP A 53 3.20 14.88 18.74
C ASP A 53 2.82 13.39 18.67
N ASP A 54 2.06 12.98 17.65
CA ASP A 54 1.61 11.61 17.41
C ASP A 54 2.53 10.82 16.45
N ILE A 55 3.80 11.24 16.29
CA ILE A 55 4.71 10.69 15.26
C ILE A 55 4.83 9.16 15.29
N ASN A 56 4.84 8.56 16.48
CA ASN A 56 4.92 7.10 16.62
C ASN A 56 3.65 6.39 16.12
N LEU A 57 2.47 6.98 16.36
CA LEU A 57 1.21 6.46 15.83
C LEU A 57 1.16 6.62 14.31
N LEU A 58 1.63 7.75 13.78
CA LEU A 58 1.70 7.97 12.34
C LEU A 58 2.66 7.00 11.64
N ILE A 59 3.79 6.68 12.26
CA ILE A 59 4.72 5.65 11.77
C ILE A 59 4.01 4.29 11.75
N GLU A 60 3.34 3.92 12.84
CA GLU A 60 2.62 2.67 12.95
C GLU A 60 1.53 2.55 11.87
N ASP A 61 0.73 3.58 11.68
CA ASP A 61 -0.35 3.60 10.69
C ASP A 61 0.17 3.60 9.25
N ALA A 62 1.28 4.29 8.97
CA ALA A 62 1.95 4.21 7.67
C ALA A 62 2.37 2.76 7.38
N VAL A 63 3.08 2.12 8.30
CA VAL A 63 3.56 0.75 8.11
C VAL A 63 2.39 -0.21 7.96
N LYS A 64 1.33 -0.08 8.78
CA LYS A 64 0.10 -0.87 8.64
C LYS A 64 -0.58 -0.66 7.29
N LEU A 65 -0.70 0.58 6.82
CA LEU A 65 -1.29 0.89 5.52
C LEU A 65 -0.52 0.20 4.40
N LYS A 66 0.81 0.32 4.41
CA LYS A 66 1.68 -0.33 3.42
C LYS A 66 1.50 -1.85 3.43
N PHE A 67 1.46 -2.45 4.62
CA PHE A 67 1.32 -3.89 4.80
C PHE A 67 -0.05 -4.37 4.31
N ASN A 68 -1.12 -3.69 4.73
CA ASN A 68 -2.50 -3.96 4.31
C ASN A 68 -2.64 -3.85 2.80
N PHE A 69 -2.10 -2.79 2.19
CA PHE A 69 -2.18 -2.61 0.75
C PHE A 69 -1.42 -3.72 0.00
N THR A 70 -0.29 -4.17 0.54
CA THR A 70 0.48 -5.26 -0.06
C THR A 70 -0.27 -6.58 -0.03
N ILE A 71 -1.03 -6.87 1.04
CA ILE A 71 -1.76 -8.14 1.17
C ILE A 71 -3.14 -8.05 0.53
N ARG A 72 -3.88 -6.97 0.77
CA ARG A 72 -5.30 -6.76 0.41
C ARG A 72 -5.48 -5.41 -0.30
N PRO A 73 -4.96 -5.25 -1.53
CA PRO A 73 -4.93 -3.96 -2.22
C PRO A 73 -6.33 -3.36 -2.43
N CYS A 74 -7.29 -4.12 -2.98
CA CYS A 74 -8.64 -3.60 -3.25
C CYS A 74 -9.36 -3.15 -1.97
N TRP A 75 -9.34 -3.99 -0.93
CA TRP A 75 -9.93 -3.67 0.37
C TRP A 75 -9.28 -2.42 0.99
N THR A 76 -7.95 -2.34 0.91
CA THR A 76 -7.19 -1.23 1.48
C THR A 76 -7.44 0.08 0.75
N ILE A 77 -7.45 0.07 -0.59
CA ILE A 77 -7.82 1.26 -1.39
C ILE A 77 -9.21 1.72 -0.99
N LYS A 78 -10.21 0.82 -1.00
CA LYS A 78 -11.60 1.16 -0.65
C LYS A 78 -11.68 1.77 0.74
N ARG A 79 -11.15 1.08 1.76
CA ARG A 79 -11.26 1.51 3.16
C ARG A 79 -10.48 2.79 3.44
N PHE A 80 -9.29 2.96 2.86
CA PHE A 80 -8.47 4.15 3.12
C PHE A 80 -8.96 5.39 2.35
N VAL A 81 -9.40 5.22 1.10
CA VAL A 81 -9.91 6.33 0.29
C VAL A 81 -11.26 6.82 0.82
N PHE A 82 -12.21 5.91 0.98
CA PHE A 82 -13.60 6.24 1.27
C PHE A 82 -13.93 6.18 2.76
N GLY A 83 -13.27 5.32 3.55
CA GLY A 83 -13.63 5.10 4.95
C GLY A 83 -15.05 4.55 5.06
N GLU A 84 -15.96 5.37 5.56
CA GLU A 84 -17.41 5.10 5.66
C GLU A 84 -18.23 5.97 4.71
N LYS A 85 -17.58 6.83 3.92
CA LYS A 85 -18.24 7.74 2.98
C LYS A 85 -18.64 6.98 1.72
N GLU A 86 -19.85 7.24 1.22
CA GLU A 86 -20.32 6.68 -0.05
C GLU A 86 -19.65 7.33 -1.27
N SER A 87 -19.09 8.53 -1.11
CA SER A 87 -18.40 9.26 -2.16
C SER A 87 -17.30 10.17 -1.62
N VAL A 88 -16.35 10.52 -2.49
CA VAL A 88 -15.31 11.51 -2.21
C VAL A 88 -15.05 12.39 -3.43
N PRO A 89 -14.59 13.64 -3.26
CA PRO A 89 -14.08 14.44 -4.38
C PRO A 89 -12.91 13.75 -5.08
N SER A 90 -12.84 13.85 -6.41
CA SER A 90 -11.80 13.19 -7.19
C SER A 90 -10.39 13.63 -6.80
N HIS A 91 -10.18 14.92 -6.51
CA HIS A 91 -8.88 15.43 -6.09
C HIS A 91 -8.39 14.81 -4.76
N ILE A 92 -9.30 14.53 -3.81
CA ILE A 92 -8.96 13.85 -2.55
C ILE A 92 -8.59 12.40 -2.82
N LEU A 93 -9.38 11.70 -3.65
CA LEU A 93 -9.08 10.32 -4.05
C LEU A 93 -7.70 10.24 -4.71
N LEU A 94 -7.43 11.10 -5.70
CA LEU A 94 -6.15 11.14 -6.42
C LEU A 94 -4.98 11.45 -5.47
N SER A 95 -5.17 12.31 -4.47
CA SER A 95 -4.16 12.57 -3.44
C SER A 95 -3.84 11.30 -2.64
N LYS A 96 -4.89 10.59 -2.16
CA LYS A 96 -4.74 9.36 -1.39
C LYS A 96 -4.12 8.21 -2.19
N LEU A 97 -4.39 8.13 -3.50
CA LEU A 97 -3.80 7.07 -4.34
C LEU A 97 -2.27 7.13 -4.41
N LYS A 98 -1.66 8.31 -4.23
CA LYS A 98 -0.20 8.48 -4.20
C LYS A 98 0.47 7.70 -3.06
N LEU A 99 -0.29 7.34 -2.02
CA LEU A 99 0.19 6.54 -0.88
C LEU A 99 0.20 5.03 -1.16
N PHE A 100 -0.09 4.59 -2.39
CA PHE A 100 -0.09 3.20 -2.82
C PHE A 100 1.02 2.95 -3.85
N PRO A 101 2.28 2.75 -3.41
CA PRO A 101 3.43 2.68 -4.31
C PRO A 101 3.54 1.37 -5.09
N TYR A 102 2.77 0.35 -4.71
CA TYR A 102 2.77 -0.98 -5.31
C TYR A 102 1.54 -1.20 -6.17
N TYR A 103 1.55 -2.25 -6.99
CA TYR A 103 0.39 -2.61 -7.83
C TYR A 103 -0.21 -1.42 -8.61
N LYS A 104 0.67 -0.62 -9.23
CA LYS A 104 0.30 0.63 -9.91
C LYS A 104 -0.87 0.49 -10.89
N TYR A 105 -1.05 -0.68 -11.48
CA TYR A 105 -2.20 -0.94 -12.35
C TYR A 105 -3.55 -0.64 -11.67
N TYR A 106 -3.71 -0.81 -10.35
CA TYR A 106 -4.95 -0.41 -9.66
C TYR A 106 -5.09 1.11 -9.68
N THR A 107 -4.06 1.83 -9.24
CA THR A 107 -4.10 3.28 -9.09
C THR A 107 -4.18 3.98 -10.45
N GLU A 108 -3.37 3.55 -11.42
CA GLU A 108 -3.36 4.09 -12.79
C GLU A 108 -4.70 3.87 -13.50
N THR A 109 -5.33 2.70 -13.33
CA THR A 109 -6.66 2.45 -13.92
C THR A 109 -7.74 3.34 -13.28
N ILE A 110 -7.68 3.56 -11.97
CA ILE A 110 -8.61 4.48 -11.29
C ILE A 110 -8.39 5.93 -11.74
N GLU A 111 -7.12 6.37 -11.83
CA GLU A 111 -6.75 7.70 -12.31
C GLU A 111 -7.23 7.93 -13.74
N GLN A 112 -7.01 6.96 -14.63
CA GLN A 112 -7.48 6.99 -16.01
C GLN A 112 -9.01 7.07 -16.07
N TYR A 113 -9.72 6.22 -15.31
CA TYR A 113 -11.18 6.24 -15.25
C TYR A 113 -11.73 7.61 -14.83
N ILE A 114 -11.14 8.24 -13.82
CA ILE A 114 -11.54 9.57 -13.35
C ILE A 114 -11.29 10.63 -14.43
N SER A 115 -10.12 10.57 -15.07
CA SER A 115 -9.72 11.54 -16.10
C SER A 115 -10.59 11.43 -17.35
N GLU A 116 -10.82 10.21 -17.87
CA GLU A 116 -11.59 9.97 -19.09
C GLU A 116 -13.06 10.40 -18.93
N ASN A 117 -13.61 10.23 -17.72
CA ASN A 117 -14.99 10.57 -17.41
C ASN A 117 -15.16 11.97 -16.79
N ASN A 118 -14.08 12.74 -16.65
CA ASN A 118 -14.07 14.08 -16.02
C ASN A 118 -14.80 14.13 -14.67
N LEU A 119 -14.61 13.10 -13.83
CA LEU A 119 -15.35 12.98 -12.57
C LEU A 119 -14.87 13.99 -11.54
N LEU A 120 -15.79 14.81 -11.01
CA LEU A 120 -15.53 15.70 -9.88
C LEU A 120 -15.77 15.01 -8.52
N ILE A 121 -16.74 14.10 -8.49
CA ILE A 121 -17.10 13.28 -7.33
C ILE A 121 -17.07 11.82 -7.79
N VAL A 122 -16.50 10.96 -6.96
CA VAL A 122 -16.36 9.54 -7.23
C VAL A 122 -17.13 8.75 -6.18
N MET A 123 -17.99 7.84 -6.63
CA MET A 123 -18.74 6.93 -5.76
C MET A 123 -17.89 5.72 -5.37
N SER A 124 -18.00 5.28 -4.12
CA SER A 124 -17.29 4.09 -3.62
C SER A 124 -17.69 2.83 -4.40
N SER A 125 -18.96 2.73 -4.83
CA SER A 125 -19.46 1.59 -5.61
C SER A 125 -18.77 1.47 -6.97
N HIS A 126 -18.60 2.59 -7.68
CA HIS A 126 -17.93 2.58 -8.99
C HIS A 126 -16.46 2.13 -8.88
N ILE A 127 -15.76 2.56 -7.81
CA ILE A 127 -14.39 2.10 -7.57
C ILE A 127 -14.34 0.63 -7.17
N GLU A 128 -15.32 0.15 -6.40
CA GLU A 128 -15.42 -1.27 -6.06
C GLU A 128 -15.63 -2.13 -7.30
N ASP A 129 -16.55 -1.75 -8.20
CA ASP A 129 -16.79 -2.43 -9.46
C ASP A 129 -15.53 -2.43 -10.34
N LEU A 130 -14.85 -1.29 -10.44
CA LEU A 130 -13.61 -1.16 -11.19
C LEU A 130 -12.49 -2.06 -10.62
N LEU A 131 -12.31 -2.07 -9.30
CA LEU A 131 -11.35 -2.94 -8.62
C LEU A 131 -11.67 -4.43 -8.83
N HIS A 132 -12.95 -4.81 -8.86
CA HIS A 132 -13.37 -6.17 -9.19
C HIS A 132 -13.04 -6.55 -10.62
N GLN A 133 -13.32 -5.68 -11.59
CA GLN A 133 -12.97 -5.91 -12.99
C GLN A 133 -11.46 -6.07 -13.18
N ILE A 134 -10.66 -5.21 -12.54
CA ILE A 134 -9.20 -5.29 -12.55
C ILE A 134 -8.73 -6.64 -12.00
N ASN A 135 -9.28 -7.09 -10.87
CA ASN A 135 -8.95 -8.39 -10.28
C ASN A 135 -9.27 -9.55 -11.22
N THR A 136 -10.46 -9.57 -11.83
CA THR A 136 -10.85 -10.63 -12.77
C THR A 136 -9.86 -10.70 -13.93
N VAL A 137 -9.53 -9.56 -14.55
CA VAL A 137 -8.56 -9.51 -15.65
C VAL A 137 -7.17 -9.97 -15.21
N LEU A 138 -6.75 -9.67 -13.98
CA LEU A 138 -5.46 -10.13 -13.45
C LEU A 138 -5.45 -11.63 -13.22
N ILE A 139 -6.51 -12.19 -12.66
CA ILE A 139 -6.66 -13.63 -12.45
C ILE A 139 -6.61 -14.34 -13.80
N GLU A 140 -7.39 -13.90 -14.78
CA GLU A 140 -7.38 -14.48 -16.12
C GLU A 140 -6.00 -14.38 -16.79
N LYS A 141 -5.30 -13.26 -16.63
CA LYS A 141 -3.94 -13.07 -17.16
C LYS A 141 -2.91 -13.96 -16.48
N LEU A 142 -3.08 -14.23 -15.19
CA LEU A 142 -2.24 -15.17 -14.44
C LEU A 142 -2.58 -16.59 -14.89
N GLU A 143 -3.83 -17.03 -14.80
CA GLU A 143 -4.24 -18.39 -15.15
C GLU A 143 -3.87 -18.80 -16.59
N ASN A 144 -4.06 -17.91 -17.57
CA ASN A 144 -3.87 -18.26 -18.98
C ASN A 144 -2.47 -17.95 -19.52
N ASN A 145 -1.66 -17.16 -18.81
CA ASN A 145 -0.37 -16.70 -19.32
C ASN A 145 0.62 -16.39 -18.19
N ILE A 146 0.75 -17.34 -17.26
CA ILE A 146 1.78 -17.37 -16.20
C ILE A 146 3.15 -17.41 -16.88
N THR A 147 3.85 -16.28 -16.82
CA THR A 147 5.30 -16.26 -16.99
C THR A 147 5.94 -16.24 -15.61
N THR A 148 7.10 -16.87 -15.48
CA THR A 148 7.90 -16.81 -14.24
C THR A 148 8.14 -15.37 -13.79
N GLU A 149 8.25 -14.43 -14.73
CA GLU A 149 8.41 -12.99 -14.47
C GLU A 149 7.17 -12.32 -13.89
N LYS A 150 5.95 -12.69 -14.32
CA LYS A 150 4.70 -12.17 -13.73
C LYS A 150 4.44 -12.70 -12.33
N ILE A 151 4.70 -14.00 -12.12
CA ILE A 151 4.69 -14.61 -10.78
C ILE A 151 5.72 -13.91 -9.89
N LYS A 152 6.96 -13.73 -10.38
CA LYS A 152 8.01 -13.01 -9.66
C LYS A 152 7.55 -11.59 -9.33
N ASN A 153 7.03 -10.79 -10.26
CA ASN A 153 6.59 -9.42 -9.99
C ASN A 153 5.43 -9.33 -8.98
N PHE A 154 4.52 -10.30 -9.00
CA PHE A 154 3.42 -10.38 -8.04
C PHE A 154 3.93 -10.73 -6.63
N PHE A 155 4.82 -11.71 -6.51
CA PHE A 155 5.41 -12.12 -5.23
C PHE A 155 6.55 -11.21 -4.78
N ILE A 156 7.17 -10.42 -5.66
CA ILE A 156 8.19 -9.41 -5.32
C ILE A 156 7.61 -8.37 -4.37
N GLN A 157 6.35 -7.97 -4.55
CA GLN A 157 5.72 -7.02 -3.64
C GLN A 157 5.55 -7.61 -2.24
N VAL A 158 5.24 -8.90 -2.14
CA VAL A 158 5.20 -9.64 -0.88
C VAL A 158 6.62 -9.83 -0.31
N LEU A 159 7.63 -10.08 -1.16
CA LEU A 159 9.04 -10.18 -0.76
C LEU A 159 9.61 -8.82 -0.29
N LYS A 160 9.13 -7.70 -0.83
CA LYS A 160 9.45 -6.35 -0.33
C LYS A 160 8.97 -6.12 1.10
N LEU A 161 8.05 -6.95 1.63
CA LEU A 161 7.73 -6.95 3.07
C LEU A 161 8.75 -7.74 3.91
N LYS A 162 9.54 -8.64 3.30
CA LYS A 162 10.61 -9.36 3.98
C LYS A 162 11.91 -8.55 3.98
N TYR A 163 12.14 -7.77 2.93
CA TYR A 163 13.40 -7.05 2.72
C TYR A 163 13.22 -5.54 2.93
N THR A 164 13.97 -4.97 3.87
CA THR A 164 13.92 -3.54 4.23
C THR A 164 14.52 -2.62 3.16
N SER A 165 15.24 -3.18 2.18
CA SER A 165 15.91 -2.47 1.08
C SER A 165 15.63 -3.16 -0.26
N GLU A 166 15.37 -2.40 -1.32
CA GLU A 166 15.11 -2.97 -2.66
C GLU A 166 16.34 -3.70 -3.23
N HIS A 167 17.55 -3.32 -2.79
CA HIS A 167 18.81 -3.93 -3.22
C HIS A 167 19.06 -5.31 -2.61
N THR A 168 18.33 -5.71 -1.56
CA THR A 168 18.50 -7.01 -0.91
C THR A 168 17.54 -8.08 -1.44
N ILE A 169 16.70 -7.73 -2.42
CA ILE A 169 15.79 -8.66 -3.08
C ILE A 169 16.60 -9.53 -4.04
N ASN A 170 17.14 -10.64 -3.53
CA ASN A 170 17.71 -11.69 -4.35
C ASN A 170 16.58 -12.57 -4.91
N LEU A 171 16.28 -12.42 -6.20
CA LEU A 171 15.22 -13.18 -6.89
C LEU A 171 15.54 -14.65 -7.15
N ASP A 172 16.77 -15.07 -6.85
CA ASP A 172 17.21 -16.47 -6.85
C ASP A 172 17.04 -17.12 -5.46
N SER A 173 16.70 -16.34 -4.43
CA SER A 173 16.34 -16.89 -3.13
C SER A 173 14.95 -17.53 -3.20
N SER A 174 14.88 -18.83 -2.88
CA SER A 174 13.63 -19.58 -2.83
C SER A 174 12.67 -18.88 -1.87
N VAL A 175 11.59 -18.32 -2.43
CA VAL A 175 10.48 -17.79 -1.62
C VAL A 175 9.94 -18.94 -0.78
N ASP A 176 9.83 -18.73 0.52
CA ASP A 176 9.23 -19.73 1.39
C ASP A 176 7.78 -19.97 0.93
N PHE A 177 7.53 -21.19 0.47
CA PHE A 177 6.26 -21.61 -0.14
C PHE A 177 5.07 -21.37 0.80
N SER A 178 5.31 -21.31 2.12
CA SER A 178 4.29 -21.00 3.11
C SER A 178 3.71 -19.59 2.96
N ILE A 179 4.51 -18.60 2.54
CA ILE A 179 4.06 -17.21 2.35
C ILE A 179 3.16 -17.12 1.12
N VAL A 180 3.55 -17.80 0.04
CA VAL A 180 2.78 -17.90 -1.21
C VAL A 180 1.45 -18.61 -0.97
N THR A 181 1.49 -19.73 -0.24
CA THR A 181 0.31 -20.53 0.10
C THR A 181 -0.67 -19.75 0.97
N ASN A 182 -0.18 -19.05 2.00
CA ASN A 182 -1.03 -18.21 2.85
C ASN A 182 -1.67 -17.05 2.07
N PHE A 183 -0.94 -16.44 1.14
CA PHE A 183 -1.49 -15.41 0.26
C PHE A 183 -2.58 -15.97 -0.66
N ILE A 184 -2.35 -17.11 -1.32
CA ILE A 184 -3.31 -17.75 -2.23
C ILE A 184 -4.58 -18.19 -1.47
N ASN A 185 -4.41 -18.78 -0.29
CA ASN A 185 -5.53 -19.22 0.56
C ASN A 185 -6.36 -18.03 1.10
N ASP A 186 -5.71 -16.93 1.54
CA ASP A 186 -6.41 -15.70 2.00
C ASP A 186 -7.22 -15.04 0.88
N LYS A 187 -6.87 -15.32 -0.39
CA LYS A 187 -7.55 -14.78 -1.56
C LYS A 187 -8.66 -15.67 -2.11
N GLY A 188 -8.89 -16.84 -1.51
CA GLY A 188 -9.84 -17.82 -2.02
C GLY A 188 -9.43 -18.40 -3.38
N TYR A 189 -8.14 -18.33 -3.74
CA TYR A 189 -7.59 -18.91 -4.96
C TYR A 189 -7.26 -20.40 -4.80
N SER A 190 -7.40 -20.96 -3.60
CA SER A 190 -7.37 -22.41 -3.37
C SER A 190 -8.71 -23.02 -3.75
N LYS A 191 -8.75 -23.77 -4.87
CA LYS A 191 -9.80 -24.76 -5.14
C LYS A 191 -9.71 -25.93 -4.19
#